data_AF-A0A093ZSL5-F1
#
_entry.id   AF-A0A093ZSL5-F1
#
_cell.length_a   1.000
_cell.length_b   1.000
_cell.length_c   1.000
_cell.angle_alpha   90.00
_cell.angle_beta   90.00
_cell.angle_gamma   90.00
#
_symmetry.space_group_name_H-M   'P 1'
#
loop_
_entity.id
_entity.type
_entity.pdbx_description
1 polymer ?
#
loop_
_entity_poly.entity_id
_entity_poly.type
_entity_poly.pdbx_seq_one_letter_code
_entity_poly.pdbx_strand_id
1 'polypeptide(L)'
;MRRAATTYGVPESTLRDRRAGKALRYDCEPNSKKLTKLEESVIVQYILDLDSRGFAPRLSEVRDMANKLLAERATSQVGKNWPENFIRRTPELKTRFNRKYDRQRALCEDPKVITPWFELVHNTKAKYGILDEDIYNFDETGHQMGIISTGVV
;
A
#
# COMPACT_ATOMS: atom_id res chain seq x y z
N MET A 1 -23.45 -38.40 19.91
CA MET A 1 -22.82 -37.76 18.73
C MET A 1 -23.48 -38.17 17.41
N ARG A 2 -23.78 -39.46 17.18
CA ARG A 2 -24.48 -39.91 15.96
C ARG A 2 -25.87 -39.25 15.73
N ARG A 3 -26.73 -39.17 16.76
CA ARG A 3 -28.03 -38.47 16.64
C ARG A 3 -27.88 -37.01 16.22
N ALA A 4 -26.99 -36.26 16.87
CA ALA A 4 -26.69 -34.87 16.51
C ALA A 4 -26.12 -34.75 15.09
N ALA A 5 -25.23 -35.64 14.67
CA ALA A 5 -24.68 -35.68 13.31
C ALA A 5 -25.80 -35.80 12.26
N THR A 6 -26.77 -36.68 12.49
CA THR A 6 -27.93 -36.87 11.61
C THR A 6 -28.88 -35.67 11.64
N THR A 7 -29.18 -35.11 12.83
CA THR A 7 -30.06 -33.94 12.99
C THR A 7 -29.53 -32.70 12.28
N TYR A 8 -28.22 -32.48 12.32
CA TYR A 8 -27.58 -31.29 11.75
C TYR A 8 -26.94 -31.53 10.38
N GLY A 9 -27.00 -32.74 9.84
CA GLY A 9 -26.39 -33.09 8.54
C GLY A 9 -24.86 -32.94 8.51
N VAL A 10 -24.20 -33.03 9.68
CA VAL A 10 -22.74 -32.87 9.81
C VAL A 10 -22.10 -34.24 10.07
N PRO A 11 -20.98 -34.59 9.42
CA PRO A 11 -20.28 -35.85 9.71
C PRO A 11 -19.94 -36.00 11.19
N GLU A 12 -20.13 -37.21 11.72
CA GLU A 12 -19.88 -37.51 13.14
C GLU A 12 -18.41 -37.30 13.53
N SER A 13 -17.48 -37.50 12.59
CA SER A 13 -16.05 -37.18 12.74
C SER A 13 -15.82 -35.70 13.04
N THR A 14 -16.50 -34.80 12.35
CA THR A 14 -16.40 -33.35 12.58
C THR A 14 -16.87 -33.00 13.99
N LEU A 15 -17.99 -33.55 14.46
CA LEU A 15 -18.47 -33.31 15.84
C LEU A 15 -17.53 -33.88 16.89
N ARG A 16 -16.90 -35.02 16.62
CA ARG A 16 -15.90 -35.63 17.50
C ARG A 16 -14.64 -34.79 17.61
N ASP A 17 -14.12 -34.32 16.47
CA ASP A 17 -12.95 -33.43 16.40
C ASP A 17 -13.22 -32.12 17.15
N ARG A 18 -14.43 -31.55 17.03
CA ARG A 18 -14.86 -30.36 17.77
C ARG A 18 -14.85 -30.58 19.28
N ARG A 19 -15.45 -31.70 19.72
CA ARG A 19 -15.49 -32.06 21.14
C ARG A 19 -14.09 -32.31 21.72
N ALA A 20 -13.16 -32.78 20.89
CA ALA A 20 -11.76 -32.94 21.26
C ALA A 20 -10.96 -31.62 21.24
N GLY A 21 -11.59 -30.46 21.00
CA GLY A 21 -10.96 -29.15 21.03
C GLY A 21 -10.26 -28.74 19.73
N LYS A 22 -10.47 -29.47 18.64
CA LYS A 22 -9.87 -29.12 17.34
C LYS A 22 -10.57 -27.88 16.76
N ALA A 23 -9.80 -26.79 16.62
CA ALA A 23 -10.28 -25.53 16.06
C ALA A 23 -10.67 -25.66 14.58
N LEU A 24 -11.50 -24.72 14.08
CA LEU A 24 -11.82 -24.65 12.64
C LEU A 24 -10.52 -24.39 11.90
N ARG A 25 -10.36 -25.03 10.73
CA ARG A 25 -9.20 -24.73 9.88
C ARG A 25 -9.13 -23.26 9.45
N TYR A 26 -10.28 -22.57 9.43
CA TYR A 26 -10.37 -21.12 9.22
C TYR A 26 -9.75 -20.32 10.38
N ASP A 27 -9.91 -20.77 11.62
CA ASP A 27 -9.37 -20.10 12.82
C ASP A 27 -7.90 -20.45 13.07
N CYS A 28 -7.41 -21.55 12.49
CA CYS A 28 -6.02 -21.97 12.62
C CYS A 28 -5.10 -21.13 11.74
N GLU A 29 -3.99 -20.67 12.29
CA GLU A 29 -2.93 -20.07 11.49
C GLU A 29 -2.34 -21.12 10.53
N PRO A 30 -2.09 -20.76 9.25
CA PRO A 30 -1.47 -21.67 8.31
C PRO A 30 -0.06 -22.06 8.76
N ASN A 31 0.26 -23.35 8.78
CA ASN A 31 1.60 -23.85 9.10
C ASN A 31 2.71 -23.31 8.18
N SER A 32 2.34 -22.76 7.01
CA SER A 32 3.26 -22.15 6.04
C SER A 32 3.57 -20.67 6.34
N LYS A 33 2.93 -20.05 7.33
CA LYS A 33 3.27 -18.68 7.74
C LYS A 33 4.64 -18.70 8.43
N LYS A 34 5.60 -18.10 7.75
CA LYS A 34 6.95 -17.93 8.28
C LYS A 34 7.04 -16.83 9.33
N LEU A 35 6.19 -15.80 9.28
CA LEU A 35 6.15 -14.69 10.24
C LEU A 35 4.98 -14.82 11.21
N THR A 36 5.21 -14.39 12.44
CA THR A 36 4.16 -14.27 13.47
C THR A 36 3.32 -13.01 13.21
N LYS A 37 2.11 -12.98 13.79
CA LYS A 37 1.23 -11.80 13.71
C LYS A 37 1.91 -10.53 14.24
N LEU A 38 2.72 -10.67 15.30
CA LEU A 38 3.44 -9.54 15.90
C LEU A 38 4.51 -8.99 14.95
N GLU A 39 5.32 -9.84 14.33
CA GLU A 39 6.31 -9.39 13.36
C GLU A 39 5.66 -8.73 12.14
N GLU A 40 4.57 -9.31 11.65
CA GLU A 40 3.79 -8.70 10.57
C GLU A 40 3.26 -7.32 10.98
N SER A 41 2.74 -7.16 12.21
CA SER A 41 2.28 -5.85 12.70
C SER A 41 3.39 -4.82 12.83
N VAL A 42 4.61 -5.21 13.22
CA VAL A 42 5.77 -4.31 13.28
C VAL A 42 6.14 -3.82 11.88
N ILE A 43 6.10 -4.71 10.89
CA ILE A 43 6.35 -4.34 9.49
C ILE A 43 5.28 -3.35 9.00
N VAL A 44 3.99 -3.58 9.32
CA VAL A 44 2.92 -2.63 8.97
C VAL A 44 3.16 -1.27 9.59
N GLN A 45 3.40 -1.21 10.91
CA GLN A 45 3.64 0.04 11.63
C GLN A 45 4.83 0.80 11.04
N TYR A 46 5.92 0.09 10.73
CA TYR A 46 7.11 0.70 10.14
C TYR A 46 6.86 1.23 8.72
N ILE A 47 6.05 0.53 7.90
CA ILE A 47 5.66 1.03 6.56
C ILE A 47 4.83 2.31 6.70
N LEU A 48 3.87 2.36 7.63
CA LEU A 48 3.05 3.55 7.87
C LEU A 48 3.88 4.73 8.38
N ASP A 49 4.85 4.47 9.25
CA ASP A 49 5.79 5.47 9.74
C ASP A 49 6.71 6.02 8.63
N LEU A 50 7.17 5.16 7.71
CA LEU A 50 7.90 5.61 6.51
C LEU A 50 7.02 6.47 5.60
N ASP A 51 5.77 6.06 5.35
CA ASP A 51 4.81 6.80 4.52
C ASP A 51 4.50 8.17 5.11
N SER A 52 4.38 8.26 6.45
CA SER A 52 4.17 9.54 7.16
C SER A 52 5.30 10.55 6.95
N ARG A 53 6.51 10.05 6.63
CA ARG A 53 7.71 10.84 6.32
C ARG A 53 7.90 11.08 4.83
N GLY A 54 6.93 10.69 4.00
CA GLY A 54 6.97 10.82 2.55
C GLY A 54 7.78 9.74 1.83
N PHE A 55 8.15 8.65 2.51
CA PHE A 55 8.91 7.56 1.93
C PHE A 55 8.03 6.32 1.76
N ALA A 56 7.63 6.02 0.53
CA ALA A 56 6.94 4.78 0.21
C ALA A 56 7.97 3.67 -0.08
N PRO A 57 8.10 2.64 0.79
CA PRO A 57 9.06 1.55 0.56
C PRO A 57 8.65 0.69 -0.64
N ARG A 58 9.64 0.18 -1.35
CA ARG A 58 9.46 -0.78 -2.46
C ARG A 58 9.15 -2.17 -1.91
N LEU A 59 8.52 -3.00 -2.74
CA LEU A 59 8.25 -4.41 -2.40
C LEU A 59 9.51 -5.20 -2.03
N SER A 60 10.65 -4.88 -2.65
CA SER A 60 11.95 -5.48 -2.31
C SER A 60 12.38 -5.10 -0.90
N GLU A 61 12.22 -3.83 -0.52
CA GLU A 61 12.57 -3.35 0.83
C GLU A 61 11.66 -3.98 1.88
N VAL A 62 10.36 -4.12 1.58
CA VAL A 62 9.41 -4.86 2.45
C VAL A 62 9.83 -6.32 2.63
N ARG A 63 10.32 -6.96 1.57
CA ARG A 63 10.89 -8.30 1.65
C ARG A 63 12.13 -8.35 2.54
N ASP A 64 13.01 -7.36 2.42
CA ASP A 64 14.25 -7.29 3.18
C ASP A 64 13.98 -7.03 4.65
N MET A 65 12.99 -6.19 4.99
CA MET A 65 12.53 -5.99 6.36
C MET A 65 12.02 -7.29 6.98
N ALA A 66 11.20 -8.04 6.25
CA ALA A 66 10.72 -9.34 6.71
C ALA A 66 11.86 -10.36 6.89
N ASN A 67 12.81 -10.40 5.96
CA ASN A 67 13.98 -11.27 6.05
C ASN A 67 14.91 -10.89 7.21
N LYS A 68 15.07 -9.61 7.52
CA LYS A 68 15.87 -9.14 8.67
C LYS A 68 15.27 -9.65 9.99
N LEU A 69 13.96 -9.47 10.18
CA LEU A 69 13.27 -10.02 11.35
C LEU A 69 13.36 -11.55 11.40
N LEU A 70 13.26 -12.22 10.24
CA LEU A 70 13.32 -13.67 10.20
C LEU A 70 14.71 -14.22 10.52
N ALA A 71 15.77 -13.51 10.09
CA ALA A 71 17.17 -13.89 10.28
C ALA A 71 17.55 -13.99 11.77
N GLU A 72 16.89 -13.22 12.64
CA GLU A 72 17.11 -13.29 14.10
C GLU A 72 16.66 -14.62 14.71
N ARG A 73 15.68 -15.31 14.11
CA ARG A 73 15.15 -16.59 14.61
C ARG A 73 15.48 -17.81 13.76
N ALA A 74 15.73 -17.63 12.46
CA ALA A 74 15.84 -18.72 11.50
C ALA A 74 16.68 -18.31 10.28
N THR A 75 17.36 -19.28 9.68
CA THR A 75 18.17 -19.06 8.47
C THR A 75 17.36 -19.04 7.17
N SER A 76 16.04 -19.27 7.25
CA SER A 76 15.19 -19.30 6.06
C SER A 76 14.84 -17.90 5.58
N GLN A 77 14.40 -17.74 4.33
CA GLN A 77 13.95 -16.45 3.78
C GLN A 77 12.49 -16.51 3.36
N VAL A 78 11.84 -15.35 3.28
CA VAL A 78 10.50 -15.25 2.71
C VAL A 78 10.55 -15.46 1.19
N GLY A 79 9.50 -16.08 0.65
CA GLY A 79 9.37 -16.33 -0.79
C GLY A 79 9.26 -15.05 -1.61
N LYS A 80 9.57 -15.13 -2.90
CA LYS A 80 9.52 -13.98 -3.84
C LYS A 80 8.17 -13.25 -3.82
N ASN A 81 7.06 -13.99 -3.78
CA ASN A 81 5.71 -13.42 -3.84
C ASN A 81 5.15 -13.05 -2.46
N TRP A 82 5.94 -13.21 -1.39
CA TRP A 82 5.48 -12.91 -0.03
C TRP A 82 5.09 -11.43 0.16
N PRO A 83 5.85 -10.42 -0.31
CA PRO A 83 5.49 -9.01 -0.13
C PRO A 83 4.17 -8.63 -0.80
N GLU A 84 3.93 -9.11 -2.02
CA GLU A 84 2.67 -8.87 -2.74
C GLU A 84 1.49 -9.52 -2.02
N ASN A 85 1.65 -10.77 -1.58
CA ASN A 85 0.63 -11.48 -0.82
C ASN A 85 0.40 -10.88 0.57
N PHE A 86 1.43 -10.28 1.17
CA PHE A 86 1.36 -9.57 2.44
C PHE A 86 0.51 -8.29 2.28
N ILE A 87 0.81 -7.46 1.29
CA ILE A 87 0.02 -6.25 1.04
C ILE A 87 -1.42 -6.61 0.65
N ARG A 88 -1.64 -7.64 -0.17
CA ARG A 88 -2.99 -8.07 -0.56
C ARG A 88 -3.85 -8.51 0.63
N ARG A 89 -3.25 -9.06 1.69
CA ARG A 89 -3.98 -9.50 2.90
C ARG A 89 -4.09 -8.43 3.98
N THR A 90 -3.35 -7.33 3.87
CA THR A 90 -3.30 -6.25 4.86
C THR A 90 -4.04 -5.03 4.32
N PRO A 91 -5.30 -4.79 4.74
CA PRO A 91 -6.14 -3.73 4.16
C PRO A 91 -5.61 -2.31 4.41
N GLU A 92 -4.74 -2.13 5.41
CA GLU A 92 -4.09 -0.85 5.73
C GLU A 92 -3.06 -0.42 4.68
N LEU A 93 -2.53 -1.37 3.88
CA LEU A 93 -1.45 -1.12 2.94
C LEU A 93 -1.96 -1.15 1.49
N LYS A 94 -1.51 -0.19 0.68
CA LYS A 94 -1.80 -0.15 -0.76
C LYS A 94 -0.54 0.20 -1.54
N THR A 95 -0.30 -0.53 -2.61
CA THR A 95 0.76 -0.18 -3.57
C THR A 95 0.30 0.95 -4.48
N ARG A 96 1.15 1.95 -4.70
CA ARG A 96 0.95 3.00 -5.70
C ARG A 96 2.18 3.11 -6.60
N PHE A 97 1.96 3.49 -7.86
CA PHE A 97 3.05 3.84 -8.75
C PHE A 97 3.59 5.22 -8.36
N ASN A 98 4.90 5.30 -8.13
CA ASN A 98 5.54 6.59 -7.91
C ASN A 98 5.60 7.35 -9.24
N ARG A 99 5.18 8.61 -9.25
CA ARG A 99 5.36 9.50 -10.40
C ARG A 99 6.72 10.17 -10.27
N LYS A 100 7.48 10.23 -11.35
CA LYS A 100 8.73 10.99 -11.36
C LYS A 100 8.40 12.44 -11.04
N TYR A 101 8.91 12.91 -9.91
CA TYR A 101 8.84 14.31 -9.54
C TYR A 101 10.07 15.02 -10.09
N ASP A 102 9.88 16.20 -10.67
CA ASP A 102 11.00 16.95 -11.23
C ASP A 102 11.87 17.47 -10.08
N ARG A 103 13.13 17.05 -10.07
CA ARG A 103 14.08 17.42 -9.01
C ARG A 103 14.32 18.92 -8.95
N GLN A 104 14.34 19.61 -10.09
CA GLN A 104 14.52 21.06 -10.11
C GLN A 104 13.30 21.74 -9.50
N ARG A 105 12.09 21.25 -9.79
CA ARG A 105 10.88 21.74 -9.11
C ARG A 105 10.97 21.54 -7.60
N ALA A 106 11.33 20.34 -7.15
CA ALA A 106 11.47 20.05 -5.71
C ALA A 106 12.46 20.98 -4.99
N LEU A 107 13.55 21.37 -5.66
CA LEU A 107 14.55 22.28 -5.09
C LEU A 107 14.08 23.74 -5.04
N CYS A 108 13.16 24.11 -5.93
CA CYS A 108 12.61 25.47 -6.00
C CYS A 108 11.34 25.65 -5.16
N GLU A 109 10.81 24.57 -4.56
CA GLU A 109 9.62 24.63 -3.71
C GLU A 109 9.97 25.08 -2.29
N ASP A 110 9.94 26.40 -2.06
CA ASP A 110 9.98 26.98 -0.72
C ASP A 110 8.55 27.24 -0.21
N PRO A 111 8.08 26.51 0.83
CA PRO A 111 6.76 26.74 1.42
C PRO A 111 6.53 28.20 1.83
N LYS A 112 7.57 28.91 2.27
CA LYS A 112 7.46 30.32 2.70
C LYS A 112 7.16 31.27 1.56
N VAL A 113 7.48 30.89 0.33
CA VAL A 113 7.19 31.68 -0.88
C VAL A 113 5.88 31.22 -1.50
N ILE A 114 5.67 29.91 -1.55
CA ILE A 114 4.51 29.29 -2.19
C ILE A 114 3.21 29.58 -1.42
N THR A 115 3.22 29.43 -0.09
CA THR A 115 2.00 29.61 0.72
C THR A 115 1.44 31.03 0.62
N PRO A 116 2.23 32.11 0.84
CA PRO A 116 1.71 33.47 0.70
C PRO A 116 1.24 33.80 -0.72
N TRP A 117 1.87 33.23 -1.74
CA TRP A 117 1.43 33.41 -3.13
C TRP A 117 0.03 32.82 -3.36
N PHE A 118 -0.20 31.57 -2.94
CA PHE A 118 -1.51 30.94 -3.07
C PHE A 118 -2.58 31.61 -2.21
N GLU A 119 -2.24 32.08 -1.01
CA GLU A 119 -3.14 32.87 -0.17
C GLU A 119 -3.56 34.17 -0.86
N LEU A 120 -2.60 34.87 -1.47
CA LEU A 120 -2.88 36.10 -2.23
C LEU A 120 -3.81 35.83 -3.41
N VAL A 121 -3.58 34.75 -4.17
CA VAL A 121 -4.43 34.35 -5.29
C VAL A 121 -5.85 34.04 -4.80
N HIS A 122 -5.97 33.25 -3.72
CA HIS A 122 -7.28 32.90 -3.15
C HIS A 122 -8.04 34.13 -2.64
N ASN A 123 -7.35 35.03 -1.94
CA ASN A 123 -7.93 36.28 -1.44
C ASN A 123 -8.38 37.20 -2.58
N THR A 124 -7.60 37.27 -3.67
CA THR A 124 -7.95 38.05 -4.86
C THR A 124 -9.18 37.46 -5.55
N LYS A 125 -9.19 36.14 -5.74
CA LYS A 125 -10.34 35.42 -6.33
C LYS A 125 -11.63 35.68 -5.53
N ALA A 126 -11.56 35.57 -4.20
CA ALA A 126 -12.68 35.84 -3.31
C ALA A 126 -13.12 37.31 -3.34
N LYS A 127 -12.17 38.26 -3.35
CA LYS A 127 -12.45 39.71 -3.37
C LYS A 127 -13.20 40.14 -4.63
N TYR A 128 -12.85 39.57 -5.79
CA TYR A 128 -13.43 39.94 -7.08
C TYR A 128 -14.52 38.97 -7.55
N GLY A 129 -14.87 37.94 -6.76
CA GLY A 129 -15.90 36.97 -7.10
C GLY A 129 -15.59 36.14 -8.36
N ILE A 130 -14.30 35.92 -8.65
CA ILE A 130 -13.86 35.16 -9.83
C ILE A 130 -14.21 33.69 -9.63
N LEU A 131 -14.97 33.09 -10.55
CA LEU A 131 -15.35 31.68 -10.49
C LEU A 131 -14.17 30.80 -10.92
N ASP A 132 -14.11 29.55 -10.46
CA ASP A 132 -13.10 28.59 -10.94
C ASP A 132 -13.17 28.37 -12.44
N GLU A 133 -14.36 28.49 -13.01
CA GLU A 133 -14.63 28.36 -14.46
C GLU A 133 -13.96 29.46 -15.29
N ASP A 134 -13.69 30.62 -14.67
CA ASP A 134 -13.06 31.78 -15.32
C ASP A 134 -11.53 31.81 -15.15
N ILE A 135 -10.94 30.74 -14.61
CA ILE A 135 -9.48 30.62 -14.42
C ILE A 135 -8.92 29.77 -15.56
N TYR A 136 -8.19 30.43 -16.46
CA TYR A 136 -7.56 29.78 -17.60
C TYR A 136 -6.07 29.59 -17.32
N ASN A 137 -5.56 28.36 -17.45
CA ASN A 137 -4.13 28.12 -17.48
C ASN A 137 -3.58 28.52 -18.85
N PHE A 138 -2.50 29.30 -18.86
CA PHE A 138 -1.79 29.64 -20.08
C PHE A 138 -0.35 29.15 -19.95
N ASP A 139 -0.09 27.95 -20.45
CA ASP A 139 1.23 27.37 -20.53
C ASP A 139 1.61 27.07 -21.99
N GLU A 140 2.90 27.20 -22.28
CA GLU A 140 3.41 26.93 -23.62
C GLU A 140 3.52 25.40 -23.80
N THR A 141 2.57 24.82 -24.53
CA THR A 141 2.67 23.42 -24.95
C THR A 141 3.59 23.34 -26.16
N GLY A 142 4.86 22.97 -25.94
CA GLY A 142 5.84 22.81 -27.01
C GLY A 142 5.37 21.84 -28.09
N HIS A 143 4.97 22.37 -29.25
CA HIS A 143 4.77 21.57 -30.45
C HIS A 143 6.13 21.29 -31.08
N GLN A 144 6.56 20.03 -31.07
CA GLN A 144 7.79 19.62 -31.72
C GLN A 144 7.55 19.48 -33.23
N MET A 145 7.64 20.60 -33.95
CA MET A 145 7.57 20.62 -35.41
C MET A 145 8.84 20.01 -36.00
N GLY A 146 8.74 18.90 -36.74
CA GLY A 146 9.84 18.33 -37.53
C GLY A 146 10.33 16.92 -37.16
N ILE A 147 9.65 16.17 -36.28
CA ILE A 147 9.96 14.74 -36.09
C ILE A 147 9.12 13.90 -37.06
N ILE A 148 9.74 13.47 -38.17
CA ILE A 148 9.22 12.36 -38.99
C ILE A 148 9.75 11.07 -38.34
N SER A 149 9.04 10.52 -37.34
CA SER A 149 9.33 9.16 -36.87
C SER A 149 8.32 8.20 -37.52
N THR A 150 8.82 7.30 -38.35
CA THR A 150 8.06 6.14 -38.83
C THR A 150 7.81 5.21 -37.64
N GLY A 151 6.62 5.25 -37.06
CA GLY A 151 6.20 4.38 -35.96
C GLY A 151 4.95 3.60 -36.36
N VAL A 152 5.07 2.27 -36.37
CA VAL A 152 3.98 1.33 -36.67
C VAL A 152 2.94 1.36 -35.54
N VAL A 153 1.67 1.42 -35.93
CA VAL A 153 0.49 1.30 -35.05
C VAL A 153 0.29 -0.16 -34.62
#